data_AF-A0A7N2LMA9-F1
#
_entry.id   AF-A0A7N2LMA9-F1
#
_cell.length_a   1.000
_cell.length_b   1.000
_cell.length_c   1.000
_cell.angle_alpha   90.00
_cell.angle_beta   90.00
_cell.angle_gamma   90.00
#
_symmetry.space_group_name_H-M   'P 1'
#
loop_
_entity.id
_entity.type
_entity.pdbx_description
1 polymer ?
#
loop_
_entity_poly.entity_id
_entity_poly.type
_entity_poly.pdbx_seq_one_letter_code
_entity_poly.pdbx_strand_id
1 'polypeptide(L)' 'MLENSQVVGKGYAEVIIDADEVAVAASPSGTAHALVNVDPIRSSYFIGCQDSIVNYSNSSTDFNVWKDL' A
#
# COMPACT_ATOMS: atom_id res chain seq x y z
N MET A 1 -12.59 0.40 -7.95
CA MET A 1 -11.13 0.21 -8.02
C MET A 1 -10.54 1.29 -8.91
N LEU A 2 -9.59 2.09 -8.41
CA LEU A 2 -8.73 2.88 -9.28
C LEU A 2 -7.62 1.96 -9.78
N GLU A 3 -7.92 1.20 -10.82
CA GLU A 3 -6.94 0.34 -11.47
C GLU A 3 -6.19 1.18 -12.50
N ASN A 4 -4.90 1.45 -12.24
CA ASN A 4 -4.07 2.14 -13.21
C ASN A 4 -3.64 1.15 -14.32
N SER A 5 -4.56 0.92 -15.27
CA SER A 5 -4.37 0.02 -16.41
C SER A 5 -3.22 0.44 -17.36
N GLN A 6 -2.65 1.63 -17.17
CA GLN A 6 -1.53 2.15 -17.96
C GLN A 6 -0.16 1.96 -17.30
N VAL A 7 -0.08 1.49 -16.05
CA VAL A 7 1.22 1.19 -15.42
C VAL A 7 1.70 -0.18 -15.88
N VAL A 8 2.29 -0.20 -17.07
CA VAL A 8 3.10 -1.31 -17.58
C VAL A 8 4.52 -1.15 -17.00
N GLY A 9 4.68 -1.34 -15.68
CA GLY A 9 5.98 -1.20 -15.00
C GLY A 9 5.91 -0.64 -13.58
N LYS A 10 6.88 0.21 -13.20
CA LYS A 10 6.87 0.95 -11.93
C LYS A 10 5.95 2.15 -12.04
N GLY A 11 5.06 2.36 -11.06
CA GLY A 11 4.17 3.51 -11.01
C GLY A 11 3.70 3.79 -9.59
N TYR A 12 3.10 4.96 -9.39
CA TYR A 12 2.41 5.33 -8.17
C TYR A 12 0.98 5.75 -8.48
N ALA A 13 0.09 5.61 -7.50
CA ALA A 13 -1.25 6.14 -7.56
C ALA A 13 -1.46 7.01 -6.31
N GLU A 14 -1.89 8.24 -6.52
CA GLU A 14 -2.35 9.13 -5.45
C GLU A 14 -3.88 9.15 -5.47
N VAL A 15 -4.48 9.06 -4.29
CA VAL A 15 -5.93 9.14 -4.11
C VAL A 15 -6.21 10.14 -3.00
N ILE A 16 -7.09 11.08 -3.27
CA ILE A 16 -7.65 11.99 -2.26
C ILE A 16 -8.94 11.33 -1.75
N ILE A 17 -9.01 11.13 -0.44
CA ILE A 17 -10.19 10.56 0.24
C ILE A 17 -10.71 11.57 1.25
N ASP A 18 -12.03 11.77 1.27
CA ASP A 18 -12.69 12.54 2.33
C ASP A 18 -12.85 11.70 3.61
N ALA A 19 -13.19 12.36 4.73
CA ALA A 19 -13.23 11.73 6.05
C ALA A 19 -14.22 10.55 6.17
N ASP A 20 -15.25 10.53 5.31
CA ASP A 20 -16.29 9.49 5.29
C ASP A 20 -16.10 8.50 4.11
N GLU A 21 -14.98 8.59 3.40
CA GLU A 21 -14.68 7.76 2.23
C GLU A 21 -13.73 6.61 2.55
N VAL A 22 -13.81 5.55 1.74
CA VAL A 22 -12.93 4.38 1.82
C VAL A 22 -12.36 4.09 0.44
N ALA A 23 -11.04 4.03 0.35
CA ALA A 23 -10.33 3.56 -0.83
C ALA A 23 -9.85 2.11 -0.65
N VAL A 24 -9.86 1.34 -1.73
CA VAL A 24 -9.34 -0.03 -1.77
C VAL A 24 -8.29 -0.13 -2.87
N ALA A 25 -7.09 -0.52 -2.47
CA ALA A 25 -6.01 -0.91 -3.38
C ALA A 25 -5.88 -2.44 -3.39
N ALA A 26 -5.65 -3.01 -4.57
CA ALA A 26 -5.41 -4.43 -4.76
C ALA A 26 -4.33 -4.62 -5.81
N SER A 27 -3.50 -5.65 -5.64
CA SER A 27 -2.51 -6.07 -6.62
C SER A 27 -2.49 -7.59 -6.77
N PRO A 28 -1.88 -8.09 -7.84
CA PRO A 28 -1.50 -9.50 -7.93
C PRO A 28 -0.54 -9.91 -6.80
N SER A 29 -0.56 -11.20 -6.47
CA SER A 29 0.38 -11.83 -5.54
C SER A 29 1.83 -11.62 -6.00
N GLY A 30 2.75 -11.41 -5.05
CA GLY A 30 4.17 -11.12 -5.34
C GLY A 30 4.49 -9.64 -5.64
N THR A 31 3.53 -8.73 -5.48
CA THR A 31 3.74 -7.28 -5.64
C THR A 31 3.93 -6.61 -4.27
N ALA A 32 4.87 -5.68 -4.17
CA ALA A 32 5.06 -4.85 -2.97
C ALA A 32 4.23 -3.56 -3.04
N HIS A 33 3.72 -3.10 -1.90
CA HIS A 33 3.00 -1.83 -1.78
C HIS A 33 3.64 -0.91 -0.74
N ALA A 34 3.74 0.37 -1.09
CA ALA A 34 3.93 1.46 -0.13
C ALA A 34 2.61 2.20 0.01
N LEU A 35 2.21 2.48 1.24
CA LEU A 35 1.09 3.37 1.54
C LEU A 35 1.63 4.47 2.45
N VAL A 36 1.44 5.72 2.03
CA VAL A 36 1.86 6.91 2.78
C VAL A 36 0.65 7.82 2.96
N ASN A 37 0.45 8.28 4.20
CA ASN A 37 -0.51 9.33 4.47
C ASN A 37 0.20 10.68 4.27
N VAL A 38 -0.23 11.44 3.26
CA VAL A 38 0.35 12.76 2.96
C VAL A 38 -0.35 13.91 3.69
N ASP A 39 -1.49 13.66 4.37
CA ASP A 39 -2.16 14.65 5.20
C ASP A 39 -1.38 14.87 6.52
N PRO A 40 -0.84 16.08 6.78
CA PRO A 40 -0.04 16.34 7.97
C PRO A 40 -0.89 16.57 9.23
N ILE A 41 -2.21 16.69 9.10
CA ILE A 41 -3.14 17.03 10.19
C ILE A 41 -3.98 15.81 10.59
N ARG A 42 -4.49 15.06 9.61
CA ARG A 42 -5.40 13.94 9.85
C ARG A 42 -4.68 12.61 9.81
N SER A 43 -5.07 11.72 10.71
CA SER A 43 -4.61 10.32 10.68
C SER A 43 -5.45 9.50 9.70
N SER A 44 -4.78 8.62 8.96
CA SER A 44 -5.38 7.62 8.08
C SER A 44 -5.03 6.22 8.61
N TYR A 45 -6.01 5.31 8.60
CA TYR A 45 -5.82 3.93 9.04
C TYR A 45 -5.69 3.00 7.84
N PHE A 46 -4.62 2.22 7.79
CA PHE A 46 -4.40 1.21 6.76
C PHE A 46 -4.77 -0.18 7.28
N ILE A 47 -5.64 -0.87 6.54
CA ILE A 47 -6.02 -2.26 6.81
C ILE A 47 -5.70 -3.07 5.56
N GLY A 48 -4.87 -4.10 5.71
CA GLY A 48 -4.45 -4.99 4.62
C GLY A 48 -4.86 -6.43 4.87
N CYS A 49 -5.09 -7.17 3.78
CA CYS A 49 -5.21 -8.62 3.80
C CYS A 49 -4.02 -9.21 3.04
N GLN A 50 -3.41 -10.27 3.58
CA GLN A 50 -2.29 -10.97 2.95
C GLN A 50 -2.66 -12.44 2.76
N ASP A 51 -2.26 -13.02 1.63
CA ASP A 51 -2.56 -14.41 1.25
C ASP A 51 -1.92 -15.46 2.18
N SER A 52 -0.91 -15.08 2.96
CA SER A 52 -0.13 -15.99 3.80
C SER A 52 0.18 -15.39 5.17
N ILE A 53 0.37 -16.26 6.17
CA ILE A 53 0.77 -15.86 7.51
C ILE A 53 2.13 -15.16 7.44
N VAL A 54 2.22 -13.98 8.06
CA VAL A 54 3.48 -13.24 8.17
C VAL A 54 4.50 -14.07 8.93
N ASN A 55 5.62 -14.38 8.29
CA ASN A 55 6.72 -15.08 8.93
C ASN A 55 7.83 -14.09 9.33
N TYR A 56 7.84 -13.70 10.60
CA TYR A 56 8.82 -12.77 11.16
C TYR A 56 10.25 -13.32 11.29
N SER A 57 10.46 -14.63 11.16
CA SER A 57 11.80 -15.23 11.23
C SER A 57 12.49 -15.35 9.87
N ASN A 58 11.80 -15.00 8.79
CA ASN A 58 12.33 -15.04 7.44
C ASN A 58 12.86 -13.66 7.05
N SER A 59 14.13 -13.57 6.65
CA SER A 59 14.79 -12.29 6.30
C SER A 59 14.27 -11.66 5.00
N SER A 60 13.31 -12.31 4.33
CA SER A 60 12.68 -11.86 3.08
C SER A 60 11.40 -11.04 3.29
N THR A 61 10.93 -10.86 4.53
CA THR A 61 9.79 -9.97 4.81
C THR A 61 10.28 -8.53 4.98
N ASP A 62 10.26 -7.79 3.87
CA ASP A 62 10.74 -6.42 3.72
C ASP A 62 9.74 -5.35 4.25
N PHE A 63 9.17 -5.55 5.44
CA PHE A 63 8.21 -4.59 6.02
C PHE A 63 8.84 -3.33 6.64
N ASN A 64 10.18 -3.23 6.66
CA ASN A 64 10.93 -2.13 7.30
C ASN A 64 11.97 -1.44 6.38
N VAL A 65 11.93 -1.67 5.07
CA VAL A 65 12.99 -1.22 4.13
C VAL A 65 12.75 0.18 3.57
N TRP A 66 11.62 0.80 3.91
CA TRP A 66 11.12 2.02 3.28
C TRP A 66 11.68 3.31 3.90
N LYS A 67 12.85 3.24 4.56
CA LYS A 67 13.46 4.40 5.25
C LYS A 67 13.83 5.55 4.31
N ASP A 68 13.98 5.25 3.02
CA ASP A 68 14.40 6.19 1.97
C ASP A 68 13.27 6.54 0.98
N LEU A 69 12.01 6.20 1.30
CA LEU A 69 10.84 6.68 0.53
C LEU A 69 10.39 8.09 0.95
#